data_AF-A0A194QRK1-F1
#
_entry.id   AF-A0A194QRK1-F1
#
_cell.length_a   1.000
_cell.length_b   1.000
_cell.length_c   1.000
_cell.angle_alpha   90.00
_cell.angle_beta   90.00
_cell.angle_gamma   90.00
#
_symmetry.space_group_name_H-M   'P 1'
#
loop_
_entity.id
_entity.type
_entity.pdbx_description
1 polymer ?
#
loop_
_entity_poly.entity_id
_entity_poly.type
_entity_poly.pdbx_seq_one_letter_code
_entity_poly.pdbx_strand_id
1 'polypeptide(L)'
;MHMSPSSMASDLAKEPWSREYFTLLEKLHQTHYEQMGYIRGIAVIDGKKHSLEMPCLRDRSFGPLREWRNFHRYVYHFMFLENGDCMAVGSVSEPSVLSHLTIGYLCKKADQSVLPVDSCDFHMYQHAENEILPIDYGFVFKSGGKSYAVKVKVNNEDIFYIGKDRVAKFYERWCSVEVNGVQGWACVEWHYNNV
;
A
#
# COMPACT_ATOMS: atom_id res chain seq x y z
N MET A 1 -2.90 -5.87 9.86
CA MET A 1 -4.09 -5.75 8.98
C MET A 1 -4.84 -7.08 8.98
N HIS A 2 -6.18 -7.07 8.99
CA HIS A 2 -6.97 -8.28 8.74
C HIS A 2 -7.09 -8.47 7.22
N MET A 3 -6.44 -9.48 6.64
CA MET A 3 -6.50 -9.76 5.21
C MET A 3 -7.74 -10.59 4.86
N SER A 4 -8.24 -10.46 3.63
CA SER A 4 -9.33 -11.32 3.15
C SER A 4 -8.80 -12.75 2.98
N PRO A 5 -9.44 -13.78 3.58
CA PRO A 5 -9.01 -15.16 3.41
C PRO A 5 -9.05 -15.62 1.95
N SER A 6 -10.01 -15.14 1.16
CA SER A 6 -10.11 -15.49 -0.26
C SER A 6 -8.99 -14.85 -1.08
N SER A 7 -8.66 -13.58 -0.82
CA SER A 7 -7.53 -12.91 -1.48
C SER A 7 -6.22 -13.64 -1.16
N MET A 8 -5.97 -13.91 0.12
CA MET A 8 -4.77 -14.63 0.56
C MET A 8 -4.69 -16.03 -0.08
N ALA A 9 -5.78 -16.79 -0.08
CA ALA A 9 -5.81 -18.11 -0.71
C ALA A 9 -5.52 -18.04 -2.21
N SER A 10 -6.09 -17.05 -2.91
CA SER A 10 -5.86 -16.85 -4.35
C SER A 10 -4.41 -16.48 -4.66
N ASP A 11 -3.75 -15.73 -3.79
CA ASP A 11 -2.36 -15.31 -3.98
C ASP A 11 -1.39 -16.45 -3.64
N LEU A 12 -1.62 -17.14 -2.53
CA LEU A 12 -0.85 -18.32 -2.12
C LEU A 12 -0.94 -19.47 -3.13
N ALA A 13 -2.09 -19.63 -3.81
CA ALA A 13 -2.29 -20.66 -4.83
C ALA A 13 -1.44 -20.45 -6.11
N LYS A 14 -0.82 -19.26 -6.28
CA LYS A 14 0.09 -18.98 -7.40
C LYS A 14 1.50 -19.52 -7.17
N GLU A 15 1.84 -19.85 -5.92
CA GLU A 15 3.17 -20.28 -5.53
C GLU A 15 3.35 -21.81 -5.61
N PRO A 16 4.55 -22.31 -5.94
CA PRO A 16 4.85 -23.73 -5.85
C PRO A 16 4.91 -24.17 -4.37
N TRP A 17 4.09 -25.15 -4.00
CA TRP A 17 4.03 -25.61 -2.61
C TRP A 17 5.06 -26.71 -2.35
N SER A 18 5.85 -26.51 -1.30
CA SER A 18 6.76 -27.51 -0.74
C SER A 18 6.86 -27.37 0.78
N ARG A 19 7.45 -28.36 1.45
CA ARG A 19 7.72 -28.25 2.89
C ARG A 19 8.65 -27.08 3.18
N GLU A 20 9.68 -26.92 2.35
CA GLU A 20 10.70 -25.87 2.47
C GLU A 20 10.07 -24.49 2.33
N TYR A 21 9.11 -24.34 1.42
CA TYR A 21 8.33 -23.11 1.23
C TYR A 21 7.58 -22.72 2.52
N PHE A 22 6.82 -23.65 3.12
CA PHE A 22 6.08 -23.34 4.35
C PHE A 22 6.99 -23.08 5.55
N THR A 23 8.12 -23.79 5.66
CA THR A 23 9.15 -23.49 6.68
C THR A 23 9.74 -22.09 6.50
N LEU A 24 9.96 -21.66 5.25
CA LEU A 24 10.43 -20.31 4.96
C LEU A 24 9.38 -19.24 5.30
N LEU A 25 8.11 -19.49 4.97
CA LEU A 25 6.98 -18.61 5.29
C LEU A 25 6.86 -18.37 6.81
N GLU A 26 6.97 -19.42 7.62
CA GLU A 26 6.98 -19.31 9.10
C GLU A 26 8.17 -18.48 9.60
N LYS A 27 9.35 -18.71 9.03
CA LYS A 27 10.58 -18.00 9.40
C LYS A 27 10.54 -16.50 9.04
N LEU A 28 9.91 -16.16 7.92
CA LEU A 28 9.76 -14.78 7.42
C LEU A 28 8.47 -14.11 7.91
N HIS A 29 7.80 -14.67 8.91
CA HIS A 29 6.62 -14.06 9.50
C HIS A 29 6.90 -12.61 9.94
N GLN A 30 6.04 -11.70 9.50
CA GLN A 30 6.10 -10.28 9.84
C GLN A 30 4.73 -9.82 10.35
N THR A 31 4.75 -8.90 11.30
CA THR A 31 3.56 -8.18 11.74
C THR A 31 3.58 -6.78 11.14
N HIS A 32 2.48 -6.45 10.47
CA HIS A 32 2.22 -5.15 9.88
C HIS A 32 0.89 -4.59 10.42
N TYR A 33 0.93 -3.39 10.99
CA TYR A 33 -0.26 -2.68 11.43
C TYR A 33 -0.27 -1.26 10.91
N GLU A 34 -1.48 -0.82 10.61
CA GLU A 34 -1.73 0.51 10.10
C GLU A 34 -2.91 1.10 10.84
N GLN A 35 -2.83 2.39 11.07
CA GLN A 35 -3.89 3.14 11.69
C GLN A 35 -4.11 4.42 10.90
N MET A 36 -5.22 4.46 10.18
CA MET A 36 -5.70 5.70 9.58
C MET A 36 -6.30 6.59 10.66
N GLY A 37 -6.09 7.89 10.53
CA GLY A 37 -6.50 8.86 11.52
C GLY A 37 -6.44 10.28 10.99
N TYR A 38 -6.36 11.20 11.94
CA TYR A 38 -6.35 12.62 11.68
C TYR A 38 -5.31 13.28 12.59
N ILE A 39 -4.47 14.13 12.02
CA ILE A 39 -3.46 14.87 12.77
C ILE A 39 -3.90 16.32 12.88
N ARG A 40 -3.83 16.85 14.10
CA ARG A 40 -3.94 18.27 14.40
C ARG A 40 -2.72 18.71 15.20
N GLY A 41 -2.05 19.76 14.77
CA GLY A 41 -0.84 20.23 15.44
C GLY A 41 -0.18 21.41 14.76
N ILE A 42 1.05 21.70 15.16
CA ILE A 42 1.87 22.75 14.56
C ILE A 42 3.24 22.16 14.22
N ALA A 43 3.64 22.24 12.96
CA ALA A 43 5.02 22.00 12.54
C ALA A 43 5.80 23.32 12.59
N VAL A 44 7.04 23.27 13.07
CA VAL A 44 7.95 24.43 13.05
C VAL A 44 9.09 24.11 12.08
N ILE A 45 9.17 24.87 10.99
CA ILE A 45 10.17 24.71 9.94
C ILE A 45 10.88 26.06 9.79
N ASP A 46 12.20 26.08 9.97
CA ASP A 46 13.02 27.30 9.93
C ASP A 46 12.48 28.44 10.82
N GLY A 47 12.00 28.07 12.01
CA GLY A 47 11.39 29.00 12.97
C GLY A 47 9.97 29.48 12.61
N LYS A 48 9.45 29.14 11.43
CA LYS A 48 8.07 29.44 11.00
C LYS A 48 7.11 28.35 11.46
N LYS A 49 5.98 28.77 12.02
CA LYS A 49 4.89 27.87 12.45
C LYS A 49 3.95 27.56 11.29
N HIS A 50 3.60 26.29 11.12
CA HIS A 50 2.66 25.76 10.14
C HIS A 50 1.60 24.95 10.87
N SER A 51 0.33 25.36 10.78
CA SER A 51 -0.77 24.57 11.34
C SER A 51 -1.01 23.33 10.48
N LEU A 52 -1.15 22.18 11.13
CA LEU A 52 -1.50 20.91 10.51
C LEU A 52 -2.91 20.53 10.94
N GLU A 53 -3.77 20.23 9.98
CA GLU A 53 -5.13 19.77 10.17
C GLU A 53 -5.50 18.93 8.95
N MET A 54 -5.17 17.63 8.99
CA MET A 54 -5.28 16.77 7.82
C MET A 54 -5.40 15.28 8.19
N PRO A 55 -5.93 14.44 7.28
CA PRO A 55 -5.84 13.00 7.42
C PRO A 55 -4.39 12.53 7.52
N CYS A 56 -4.17 11.44 8.28
CA CYS A 56 -2.84 10.85 8.43
C CYS A 56 -2.92 9.33 8.55
N LEU A 57 -1.78 8.69 8.31
CA LEU A 57 -1.56 7.27 8.52
C LEU A 57 -0.42 7.08 9.51
N ARG A 58 -0.55 6.10 10.39
CA ARG A 58 0.57 5.49 11.08
C ARG A 58 0.74 4.06 10.58
N ASP A 59 1.84 3.79 9.90
CA ASP A 59 2.30 2.44 9.55
C ASP A 59 3.36 1.99 10.58
N ARG A 60 3.28 0.72 11.00
CA ARG A 60 4.43 0.03 11.57
C ARG A 60 4.51 -1.41 11.07
N SER A 61 5.72 -1.76 10.65
CA SER A 61 6.15 -3.12 10.34
C SER A 61 7.23 -3.60 11.30
N PHE A 62 7.17 -4.86 11.75
CA PHE A 62 8.25 -5.50 12.51
C PHE A 62 8.22 -7.03 12.34
N GLY A 63 9.39 -7.66 12.49
CA GLY A 63 9.56 -9.10 12.41
C GLY A 63 11.00 -9.50 12.73
N PRO A 64 11.26 -10.78 13.06
CA PRO A 64 12.60 -11.25 13.41
C PRO A 64 13.59 -11.17 12.24
N LEU A 65 13.10 -11.29 11.00
CA LEU A 65 13.89 -11.30 9.77
C LEU A 65 13.19 -10.47 8.69
N ARG A 66 13.20 -9.16 8.85
CA ARG A 66 12.69 -8.22 7.85
C ARG A 66 13.86 -7.60 7.11
N GLU A 67 13.98 -7.89 5.81
CA GLU A 67 15.02 -7.29 4.97
C GLU A 67 14.50 -6.74 3.65
N TRP A 68 14.97 -5.55 3.30
CA TRP A 68 14.53 -4.83 2.10
C TRP A 68 14.83 -5.60 0.81
N ARG A 69 15.92 -6.37 0.78
CA ARG A 69 16.33 -7.17 -0.38
C ARG A 69 15.37 -8.31 -0.72
N ASN A 70 14.49 -8.70 0.21
CA ASN A 70 13.50 -9.76 -0.05
C ASN A 70 12.38 -9.26 -0.97
N PHE A 71 12.05 -7.97 -0.87
CA PHE A 71 11.07 -7.35 -1.74
C PHE A 71 11.68 -7.18 -3.13
N HIS A 72 10.98 -7.65 -4.15
CA HIS A 72 11.31 -7.28 -5.53
C HIS A 72 10.76 -5.88 -5.82
N ARG A 73 9.48 -5.65 -5.50
CA ARG A 73 8.81 -4.36 -5.59
C ARG A 73 7.46 -4.40 -4.88
N TYR A 74 6.92 -3.23 -4.55
CA TYR A 74 5.52 -3.09 -4.17
C TYR A 74 4.98 -1.70 -4.50
N VAL A 75 3.66 -1.58 -4.49
CA VAL A 75 2.97 -0.30 -4.45
C VAL A 75 1.92 -0.33 -3.36
N TYR A 76 1.73 0.81 -2.70
CA TYR A 76 0.69 0.96 -1.72
C TYR A 76 -0.01 2.31 -1.79
N HIS A 77 -1.33 2.30 -1.94
CA HIS A 77 -2.15 3.51 -2.04
C HIS A 77 -2.89 3.74 -0.72
N PHE A 78 -2.57 4.81 -0.02
CA PHE A 78 -3.29 5.29 1.16
C PHE A 78 -4.22 6.43 0.76
N MET A 79 -5.50 6.14 0.61
CA MET A 79 -6.50 7.06 0.07
C MET A 79 -7.44 7.56 1.15
N PHE A 80 -7.73 8.87 1.12
CA PHE A 80 -8.64 9.58 2.02
C PHE A 80 -9.66 10.35 1.18
N LEU A 81 -10.94 10.03 1.36
CA LEU A 81 -12.03 10.59 0.56
C LEU A 81 -12.79 11.69 1.30
N GLU A 82 -13.41 12.58 0.54
CA GLU A 82 -14.20 13.71 1.08
C GLU A 82 -15.42 13.26 1.88
N ASN A 83 -15.99 12.09 1.58
CA ASN A 83 -17.08 11.51 2.37
C ASN A 83 -16.60 10.91 3.71
N GLY A 84 -15.29 10.99 4.00
CA GLY A 84 -14.64 10.48 5.20
C GLY A 84 -14.26 9.00 5.14
N ASP A 85 -14.60 8.27 4.07
CA ASP A 85 -14.07 6.92 3.84
C ASP A 85 -12.56 7.00 3.63
N CYS A 86 -11.83 6.01 4.12
CA CYS A 86 -10.40 5.90 3.89
C CYS A 86 -10.02 4.43 3.64
N MET A 87 -8.93 4.21 2.92
CA MET A 87 -8.58 2.86 2.48
C MET A 87 -7.10 2.75 2.15
N ALA A 88 -6.54 1.57 2.40
CA ALA A 88 -5.24 1.18 1.92
C ALA A 88 -5.43 0.08 0.87
N VAL A 89 -4.83 0.21 -0.31
CA VAL A 89 -4.88 -0.83 -1.35
C VAL A 89 -3.51 -0.97 -2.00
N GLY A 90 -2.94 -2.16 -1.97
CA GLY A 90 -1.57 -2.39 -2.40
C GLY A 90 -1.36 -3.73 -3.07
N SER A 91 -0.24 -3.82 -3.78
CA SER A 91 0.27 -5.06 -4.37
C SER A 91 1.74 -5.20 -4.02
N VAL A 92 2.12 -6.38 -3.52
CA VAL A 92 3.47 -6.68 -3.05
C VAL A 92 4.03 -7.86 -3.84
N SER A 93 5.32 -7.79 -4.17
CA SER A 93 6.09 -8.90 -4.72
C SER A 93 7.31 -9.12 -3.83
N GLU A 94 7.27 -10.20 -3.05
CA GLU A 94 8.38 -10.72 -2.25
C GLU A 94 8.64 -12.16 -2.71
N PRO A 95 9.33 -12.39 -3.84
CA PRO A 95 9.30 -13.68 -4.56
C PRO A 95 9.79 -14.89 -3.76
N SER A 96 10.52 -14.70 -2.66
CA SER A 96 10.87 -15.78 -1.75
C SER A 96 9.68 -16.32 -0.94
N VAL A 97 8.57 -15.58 -0.87
CA VAL A 97 7.38 -15.87 -0.07
C VAL A 97 6.11 -15.81 -0.92
N LEU A 98 5.86 -14.67 -1.56
CA LEU A 98 4.70 -14.42 -2.41
C LEU A 98 5.15 -13.55 -3.59
N SER A 99 5.19 -14.14 -4.78
CA SER A 99 5.49 -13.42 -6.02
C SER A 99 4.46 -12.35 -6.33
N HIS A 100 3.23 -12.54 -5.85
CA HIS A 100 2.13 -11.59 -5.92
C HIS A 100 1.26 -11.67 -4.67
N LEU A 101 1.06 -10.55 -4.00
CA LEU A 101 0.18 -10.42 -2.85
C LEU A 101 -0.66 -9.14 -2.99
N THR A 102 -1.98 -9.29 -2.91
CA THR A 102 -2.94 -8.19 -2.79
C THR A 102 -3.18 -7.91 -1.32
N ILE A 103 -2.98 -6.65 -0.90
CA ILE A 103 -3.22 -6.19 0.47
C ILE A 103 -4.18 -5.01 0.47
N GLY A 104 -4.87 -4.83 1.59
CA GLY A 104 -5.66 -3.63 1.80
C GLY A 104 -6.91 -3.81 2.64
N TYR A 105 -7.52 -2.67 2.94
CA TYR A 105 -8.80 -2.56 3.61
C TYR A 105 -9.48 -1.23 3.26
N LEU A 106 -10.80 -1.20 3.44
CA LEU A 106 -11.66 -0.04 3.34
C LEU A 106 -12.30 0.24 4.71
N CYS A 107 -12.08 1.44 5.22
CA CYS A 107 -12.77 1.98 6.38
C CYS A 107 -13.94 2.85 5.90
N LYS A 108 -15.16 2.47 6.30
CA LYS A 108 -16.37 3.22 5.99
C LYS A 108 -16.69 4.22 7.09
N LYS A 109 -16.87 5.50 6.74
CA LYS A 109 -17.22 6.53 7.72
C LYS A 109 -18.65 6.36 8.25
N ALA A 110 -19.58 5.99 7.37
CA ALA A 110 -21.01 5.96 7.67
C ALA A 110 -21.36 4.99 8.81
N ASP A 111 -20.73 3.81 8.83
CA ASP A 111 -21.02 2.73 9.80
C ASP A 111 -19.80 2.28 10.61
N GLN A 112 -18.65 2.94 10.43
CA GLN A 112 -17.38 2.60 11.09
C GLN A 112 -16.87 1.18 10.79
N SER A 113 -17.36 0.54 9.73
CA SER A 113 -16.90 -0.79 9.34
C SER A 113 -15.49 -0.74 8.72
N VAL A 114 -14.72 -1.82 8.95
CA VAL A 114 -13.43 -2.05 8.30
C VAL A 114 -13.55 -3.34 7.52
N LEU A 115 -13.44 -3.24 6.20
CA LEU A 115 -13.66 -4.34 5.27
C LEU A 115 -12.34 -4.66 4.56
N PRO A 116 -11.89 -5.92 4.51
CA PRO A 116 -10.67 -6.26 3.79
C PRO A 116 -10.86 -6.06 2.28
N VAL A 117 -9.77 -5.86 1.55
CA VAL A 117 -9.77 -5.98 0.09
C VAL A 117 -9.82 -7.45 -0.28
N ASP A 118 -10.81 -7.81 -1.10
CA ASP A 118 -11.08 -9.19 -1.54
C ASP A 118 -10.39 -9.53 -2.87
N SER A 119 -10.19 -8.52 -3.72
CA SER A 119 -9.43 -8.63 -4.96
C SER A 119 -9.05 -7.24 -5.48
N CYS A 120 -8.01 -7.16 -6.31
CA CYS A 120 -7.62 -5.94 -7.01
C CYS A 120 -7.14 -6.32 -8.42
N ASP A 121 -7.54 -5.56 -9.45
CA ASP A 121 -7.04 -5.74 -10.82
C ASP A 121 -5.79 -4.89 -11.11
N PHE A 122 -5.25 -4.20 -10.11
CA PHE A 122 -4.00 -3.47 -10.24
C PHE A 122 -2.84 -4.44 -10.43
N HIS A 123 -2.16 -4.32 -11.57
CA HIS A 123 -1.02 -5.15 -11.90
C HIS A 123 0.24 -4.30 -12.06
N MET A 124 1.23 -4.53 -11.18
CA MET A 124 2.50 -3.77 -11.21
C MET A 124 3.22 -3.86 -12.56
N TYR A 125 3.14 -4.99 -13.26
CA TYR A 125 3.76 -5.15 -14.59
C TYR A 125 3.07 -4.33 -15.69
N GLN A 126 1.82 -3.90 -15.51
CA GLN A 126 1.12 -3.03 -16.45
C GLN A 126 1.39 -1.56 -16.17
N HIS A 127 1.59 -1.20 -14.91
CA HIS A 127 1.65 0.18 -14.47
C HIS A 127 3.07 0.70 -14.31
N ALA A 128 4.04 -0.11 -13.90
CA ALA A 128 5.38 0.38 -13.59
C ALA A 128 6.49 -0.67 -13.71
N GLU A 129 6.44 -1.45 -14.79
CA GLU A 129 7.56 -2.30 -15.19
C GLU A 129 8.80 -1.44 -15.49
N ASN A 130 10.00 -1.92 -15.14
CA ASN A 130 11.26 -1.21 -15.36
C ASN A 130 11.33 0.19 -14.74
N GLU A 131 10.64 0.44 -13.62
CA GLU A 131 10.60 1.74 -12.93
C GLU A 131 10.05 2.88 -13.80
N ILE A 132 9.23 2.57 -14.81
CA ILE A 132 8.51 3.57 -15.60
C ILE A 132 7.13 3.76 -14.96
N LEU A 133 7.06 4.59 -13.91
CA LEU A 133 5.83 4.77 -13.14
C LEU A 133 4.83 5.70 -13.85
N PRO A 134 3.51 5.43 -13.81
CA PRO A 134 2.51 6.22 -14.49
C PRO A 134 2.15 7.46 -13.65
N ILE A 135 1.72 8.54 -14.31
CA ILE A 135 1.26 9.77 -13.63
C ILE A 135 -0.26 9.91 -13.60
N ASP A 136 -0.97 9.14 -14.43
CA ASP A 136 -2.42 9.10 -14.54
C ASP A 136 -2.80 7.64 -14.83
N TYR A 137 -3.55 7.01 -13.93
CA TYR A 137 -3.92 5.59 -14.02
C TYR A 137 -5.16 5.28 -13.18
N GLY A 138 -5.70 4.08 -13.36
CA GLY A 138 -6.82 3.61 -12.56
C GLY A 138 -6.83 2.10 -12.43
N PHE A 139 -7.60 1.62 -11.46
CA PHE A 139 -7.79 0.21 -11.15
C PHE A 139 -9.11 0.00 -10.42
N VAL A 140 -9.56 -1.23 -10.30
CA VAL A 140 -10.73 -1.66 -9.56
C VAL A 140 -10.34 -2.64 -8.48
N PHE A 141 -10.79 -2.38 -7.25
CA PHE A 141 -10.73 -3.36 -6.17
C PHE A 141 -12.13 -3.74 -5.70
N LYS A 142 -12.23 -4.92 -5.06
CA LYS A 142 -13.46 -5.40 -4.42
C LYS A 142 -13.29 -5.42 -2.91
N SER A 143 -14.32 -5.02 -2.19
CA SER A 143 -14.38 -5.12 -0.74
C SER A 143 -15.84 -5.17 -0.28
N GLY A 144 -16.17 -6.08 0.63
CA GLY A 144 -17.53 -6.21 1.17
C GLY A 144 -18.58 -6.49 0.07
N GLY A 145 -18.21 -7.27 -0.94
CA GLY A 145 -19.08 -7.62 -2.07
C GLY A 145 -19.36 -6.51 -3.07
N LYS A 146 -18.67 -5.35 -2.97
CA LYS A 146 -18.80 -4.22 -3.90
C LYS A 146 -17.50 -3.95 -4.63
N SER A 147 -17.59 -3.44 -5.85
CA SER A 147 -16.45 -2.94 -6.63
C SER A 147 -16.25 -1.44 -6.43
N TYR A 148 -15.00 -1.02 -6.42
CA TYR A 148 -14.56 0.36 -6.27
C TYR A 148 -13.58 0.70 -7.38
N ALA A 149 -14.00 1.53 -8.33
CA ALA A 149 -13.15 2.05 -9.38
C ALA A 149 -12.38 3.26 -8.86
N VAL A 150 -11.05 3.19 -8.95
CA VAL A 150 -10.10 4.19 -8.49
C VAL A 150 -9.48 4.87 -9.70
N LYS A 151 -9.42 6.19 -9.68
CA LYS A 151 -8.57 7.01 -10.57
C LYS A 151 -7.52 7.69 -9.72
N VAL A 152 -6.29 7.71 -10.20
CA VAL A 152 -5.13 8.29 -9.52
C VAL A 152 -4.43 9.25 -10.47
N LYS A 153 -4.20 10.47 -10.00
CA LYS A 153 -3.38 11.46 -10.68
C LYS A 153 -2.28 11.96 -9.75
N VAL A 154 -1.03 11.80 -10.18
CA VAL A 154 0.15 12.22 -9.41
C VAL A 154 0.31 13.74 -9.50
N ASN A 155 0.42 14.40 -8.35
CA ASN A 155 0.62 15.84 -8.25
C ASN A 155 2.07 16.20 -7.89
N ASN A 156 2.70 15.40 -7.05
CA ASN A 156 4.08 15.58 -6.61
C ASN A 156 4.72 14.23 -6.28
N GLU A 157 6.05 14.19 -6.30
CA GLU A 157 6.85 13.00 -6.02
C GLU A 157 8.14 13.38 -5.29
N ASP A 158 8.49 12.60 -4.28
CA ASP A 158 9.82 12.58 -3.67
C ASP A 158 10.46 11.19 -3.80
N ILE A 159 11.78 11.16 -3.97
CA ILE A 159 12.55 9.93 -4.15
C ILE A 159 13.57 9.81 -3.03
N PHE A 160 13.62 8.66 -2.38
CA PHE A 160 14.61 8.38 -1.35
C PHE A 160 15.05 6.91 -1.35
N TYR A 161 16.12 6.63 -0.62
CA TYR A 161 16.71 5.30 -0.55
C TYR A 161 16.83 4.86 0.91
N ILE A 162 16.57 3.58 1.17
CA ILE A 162 16.73 2.97 2.49
C ILE A 162 17.84 1.92 2.46
N GLY A 163 18.56 1.81 3.57
CA GLY A 163 19.65 0.87 3.80
C GLY A 163 21.02 1.51 3.56
N LYS A 164 22.04 0.98 4.26
CA LYS A 164 23.43 1.49 4.18
C LYS A 164 23.94 1.54 2.74
N ASP A 165 23.60 0.52 1.96
CA ASP A 165 23.99 0.38 0.56
C ASP A 165 22.88 0.82 -0.40
N ARG A 166 21.87 1.56 0.08
CA ARG A 166 20.72 2.05 -0.71
C ARG A 166 19.97 0.95 -1.45
N VAL A 167 19.80 -0.20 -0.81
CA VAL A 167 19.22 -1.43 -1.40
C VAL A 167 17.73 -1.34 -1.73
N ALA A 168 17.05 -0.32 -1.22
CA ALA A 168 15.65 -0.07 -1.50
C ALA A 168 15.47 1.36 -1.99
N LYS A 169 14.77 1.52 -3.11
CA LYS A 169 14.43 2.81 -3.71
C LYS A 169 12.94 3.04 -3.59
N PHE A 170 12.58 4.22 -3.12
CA PHE A 170 11.21 4.63 -2.85
C PHE A 170 10.82 5.82 -3.70
N TYR A 171 9.57 5.81 -4.16
CA TYR A 171 8.90 6.96 -4.72
C TYR A 171 7.66 7.24 -3.87
N GLU A 172 7.70 8.34 -3.11
CA GLU A 172 6.57 8.81 -2.33
C GLU A 172 5.78 9.81 -3.15
N ARG A 173 4.53 9.48 -3.47
CA ARG A 173 3.72 10.29 -4.38
C ARG A 173 2.50 10.85 -3.69
N TRP A 174 2.31 12.16 -3.83
CA TRP A 174 1.09 12.83 -3.43
C TRP A 174 0.15 12.92 -4.62
N CYS A 175 -1.02 12.32 -4.48
CA CYS A 175 -1.96 12.15 -5.57
C CYS A 175 -3.32 12.77 -5.25
N SER A 176 -4.01 13.21 -6.29
CA SER A 176 -5.46 13.36 -6.28
C SER A 176 -6.07 12.02 -6.68
N VAL A 177 -7.15 11.62 -6.03
CA VAL A 177 -7.85 10.38 -6.33
C VAL A 177 -9.35 10.58 -6.44
N GLU A 178 -10.00 9.73 -7.23
CA GLU A 178 -11.46 9.59 -7.27
C GLU A 178 -11.80 8.12 -7.10
N VAL A 179 -12.71 7.80 -6.17
CA VAL A 179 -13.20 6.44 -5.96
C VAL A 179 -14.71 6.42 -6.13
N ASN A 180 -15.20 5.74 -7.16
CA ASN A 180 -16.64 5.71 -7.52
C ASN A 180 -17.27 7.12 -7.57
N GLY A 181 -16.55 8.11 -8.10
CA GLY A 181 -17.01 9.50 -8.20
C GLY A 181 -16.76 10.38 -6.95
N VAL A 182 -16.31 9.80 -5.83
CA VAL A 182 -15.97 10.57 -4.62
C VAL A 182 -14.52 11.02 -4.71
N GLN A 183 -14.28 12.33 -4.62
CA GLN A 183 -12.93 12.90 -4.67
C GLN A 183 -12.17 12.67 -3.37
N GLY A 184 -10.84 12.76 -3.45
CA GLY A 184 -9.96 12.62 -2.32
C GLY A 184 -8.49 12.83 -2.66
N TRP A 185 -7.65 12.46 -1.69
CA TRP A 185 -6.19 12.56 -1.79
C TRP A 185 -5.55 11.25 -1.39
N ALA A 186 -4.36 11.00 -1.90
CA ALA A 186 -3.60 9.83 -1.52
C ALA A 186 -2.12 10.10 -1.31
N CYS A 187 -1.53 9.33 -0.41
CA CYS A 187 -0.10 9.05 -0.38
C CYS A 187 0.10 7.70 -1.06
N VAL A 188 0.92 7.64 -2.09
CA VAL A 188 1.21 6.39 -2.82
C VAL A 188 2.69 6.10 -2.72
N GLU A 189 3.02 5.03 -2.00
CA GLU A 189 4.39 4.56 -1.82
C GLU A 189 4.68 3.48 -2.87
N TRP A 190 5.68 3.72 -3.71
CA TRP A 190 6.24 2.70 -4.59
C TRP A 190 7.63 2.32 -4.12
N HIS A 191 7.90 1.03 -4.07
CA HIS A 191 9.20 0.49 -3.69
C HIS A 191 9.74 -0.41 -4.79
N TYR A 192 11.05 -0.29 -5.05
CA TYR A 192 11.82 -1.18 -5.90
C TYR A 192 13.09 -1.64 -5.18
N ASN A 193 13.42 -2.91 -5.36
CA ASN A 193 14.74 -3.42 -5.01
C ASN A 193 15.78 -2.71 -5.87
N ASN A 194 16.84 -2.18 -5.24
CA ASN A 194 17.87 -1.36 -5.87
C ASN A 194 19.25 -2.00 -5.63
N VAL A 195 19.42 -3.20 -6.21
CA VAL A 195 20.65 -4.02 -6.13
C VAL A 195 21.05 -4.55 -7.49
#